data_AF-A0A545TDC3-F1
#
_entry.id   AF-A0A545TDC3-F1
#
_cell.length_a   1.000
_cell.length_b   1.000
_cell.length_c   1.000
_cell.angle_alpha   90.00
_cell.angle_beta   90.00
_cell.angle_gamma   90.00
#
_symmetry.space_group_name_H-M   'P 1'
#
loop_
_entity.id
_entity.type
_entity.pdbx_description
1 polymer ?
#
loop_
_entity_poly.entity_id
_entity_poly.type
_entity_poly.pdbx_seq_one_letter_code
_entity_poly.pdbx_strand_id
1 'polypeptide(L)'
;MRIAMTKLPFALAASSLILLSACGGGSSSGNGNGGTTNQAPTGITVSANTVSENEAGATVGTISATDPNGDAITFTTTSDLFEISGTTLKLIDSVALNFEKTPSQSVSITATDSGGLSTTSNVTINVNDVLDTYTFADADGNSTVAYSGQTARMALIYELNQYIGSELQTDLESGALTTRQAVIDKLNSFYEISAEDYDLIADTFAVDFIETLEQTTLRELSSSQKDLLGKIAGSDEVGQHKDWNNGDFEGWGTVGSTTPHGLVQIYFGMLGDHAQEWIDGNTRMDFNNNEITQIYLTTDGRDLKQLIQKFLLGAVAFSQGADDYLDNDTDDKGLRSTNIAGSSVYTALEHQWDEGFGYFGAARDYLEYTDDEIAAKDGREEYRSGRHDSNGDGFFDLMSEVNLGNSTNAAKRDRGTSALTNPTDFTSAAFNAFLNGRKIINDNIGSELTTEQMNALVAERDIVLEYWEKSISATVVHYINDTLADLDALGTNDFNYADLAKHWSEMKGFALNLQFNRLSPLSDANYTQLHNLMQDAPVVSPQQDLDQYKADLLTARGILQTAYGFEAEHVENW
;
A
#
# COMPACT_ATOMS: atom_id res chain seq x y z
N MET A 1 40.61 13.12 -7.84
CA MET A 1 40.70 14.30 -8.73
C MET A 1 39.29 14.84 -8.85
N ARG A 2 38.95 15.82 -8.01
CA ARG A 2 37.58 16.33 -7.81
C ARG A 2 37.22 17.26 -8.98
N ILE A 3 36.14 16.96 -9.69
CA ILE A 3 35.49 17.92 -10.58
C ILE A 3 34.41 18.61 -9.74
N ALA A 4 34.57 19.92 -9.60
CA ALA A 4 33.70 20.80 -8.84
C ALA A 4 32.41 21.05 -9.63
N MET A 5 31.25 20.82 -9.01
CA MET A 5 29.97 21.36 -9.46
C MET A 5 29.92 22.85 -9.08
N THR A 6 30.01 23.70 -10.10
CA THR A 6 29.76 25.14 -10.00
C THR A 6 28.26 25.41 -10.10
N LYS A 7 27.72 26.09 -9.07
CA LYS A 7 26.40 26.72 -9.05
C LYS A 7 26.20 27.60 -10.31
N LEU A 8 25.10 27.40 -11.03
CA LEU A 8 24.68 28.29 -12.12
C LEU A 8 23.88 29.48 -11.54
N PRO A 9 24.18 30.74 -11.91
CA PRO A 9 23.38 31.87 -11.51
C PRO A 9 22.21 32.11 -12.49
N PHE A 10 21.07 32.48 -11.92
CA PHE A 10 19.90 33.03 -12.61
C PHE A 10 20.31 34.21 -13.52
N ALA A 11 20.10 34.08 -14.83
CA ALA A 11 20.35 35.15 -15.79
C ALA A 11 19.04 35.92 -16.06
N LEU A 12 18.99 37.17 -15.59
CA LEU A 12 17.94 38.13 -15.88
C LEU A 12 18.11 38.63 -17.34
N ALA A 13 17.24 38.20 -18.25
CA ALA A 13 17.24 38.70 -19.63
C ALA A 13 16.53 40.05 -19.71
N ALA A 14 17.31 41.14 -19.71
CA ALA A 14 16.83 42.47 -20.09
C ALA A 14 16.70 42.55 -21.62
N SER A 15 15.47 42.59 -22.13
CA SER A 15 15.22 42.88 -23.55
C SER A 15 15.17 44.38 -23.81
N SER A 16 16.20 44.85 -24.49
CA SER A 16 16.37 46.20 -25.06
C SER A 16 15.46 46.36 -26.28
N LEU A 17 14.47 47.27 -26.22
CA LEU A 17 13.69 47.65 -27.40
C LEU A 17 14.40 48.80 -28.14
N ILE A 18 14.82 48.53 -29.37
CA ILE A 18 15.43 49.49 -30.31
C ILE A 18 14.32 50.33 -30.96
N LEU A 19 14.39 51.65 -30.77
CA LEU A 19 13.57 52.64 -31.50
C LEU A 19 14.11 52.79 -32.93
N LEU A 20 13.35 52.31 -33.94
CA LEU A 20 13.53 52.73 -35.33
C LEU A 20 12.58 53.89 -35.65
N SER A 21 13.14 55.08 -35.83
CA SER A 21 12.46 56.22 -36.46
C SER A 21 12.49 56.06 -37.98
N ALA A 22 11.32 56.00 -38.61
CA ALA A 22 11.17 56.22 -40.05
C ALA A 22 10.26 57.45 -40.27
N CYS A 23 10.87 58.54 -40.75
CA CYS A 23 10.17 59.67 -41.36
C CYS A 23 9.80 59.30 -42.80
N GLY A 24 8.55 59.54 -43.17
CA GLY A 24 8.08 59.49 -44.55
C GLY A 24 6.83 60.35 -44.69
N GLY A 25 7.03 61.62 -45.02
CA GLY A 25 5.95 62.58 -45.24
C GLY A 25 5.25 62.39 -46.59
N GLY A 26 3.94 62.64 -46.60
CA GLY A 26 3.12 62.75 -47.80
C GLY A 26 1.78 63.40 -47.46
N SER A 27 1.64 64.69 -47.77
CA SER A 27 0.40 65.45 -47.63
C SER A 27 -0.71 64.92 -48.55
N SER A 28 -1.87 64.65 -47.98
CA SER A 28 -3.15 64.58 -48.69
C SER A 28 -4.25 65.08 -47.76
N SER A 29 -4.90 66.19 -48.13
CA SER A 29 -6.09 66.69 -47.44
C SER A 29 -7.27 65.78 -47.79
N GLY A 30 -7.70 64.99 -46.81
CA GLY A 30 -8.99 64.30 -46.84
C GLY A 30 -9.69 64.56 -45.52
N ASN A 31 -10.75 65.38 -45.56
CA ASN A 31 -11.72 65.50 -44.48
C ASN A 31 -12.45 64.15 -44.37
N GLY A 32 -12.00 63.27 -43.48
CA GLY A 32 -12.52 61.94 -43.26
C GLY A 32 -12.63 61.66 -41.76
N ASN A 33 -13.84 61.39 -41.35
CA ASN A 33 -14.31 60.95 -40.03
C ASN A 33 -13.23 60.26 -39.16
N GLY A 34 -12.92 60.83 -38.00
CA GLY A 34 -11.90 60.33 -37.07
C GLY A 34 -12.30 59.03 -36.37
N GLY A 35 -12.26 57.92 -37.10
CA GLY A 35 -12.22 56.58 -36.53
C GLY A 35 -10.77 56.24 -36.16
N THR A 36 -10.54 55.81 -34.92
CA THR A 36 -9.24 55.28 -34.49
C THR A 36 -8.93 54.01 -35.29
N THR A 37 -7.70 53.86 -35.83
CA THR A 37 -7.24 52.60 -36.43
C THR A 37 -7.35 51.49 -35.38
N ASN A 38 -7.92 50.34 -35.74
CA ASN A 38 -8.04 49.20 -34.81
C ASN A 38 -6.66 48.67 -34.39
N GLN A 39 -6.48 48.32 -33.13
CA GLN A 39 -5.23 47.83 -32.54
C GLN A 39 -5.51 46.55 -31.75
N ALA A 40 -4.59 45.59 -31.81
CA ALA A 40 -4.74 44.33 -31.08
C ALA A 40 -4.79 44.55 -29.54
N PRO A 41 -5.47 43.65 -28.79
CA PRO A 41 -5.42 43.65 -27.33
C PRO A 41 -3.99 43.51 -26.79
N THR A 42 -3.74 44.03 -25.58
CA THR A 42 -2.44 43.96 -24.91
C THR A 42 -2.60 43.62 -23.42
N GLY A 43 -1.50 43.22 -22.77
CA GLY A 43 -1.46 43.01 -21.32
C GLY A 43 -2.32 41.86 -20.83
N ILE A 44 -2.20 40.68 -21.47
CA ILE A 44 -2.86 39.46 -21.00
C ILE A 44 -2.31 39.09 -19.62
N THR A 45 -3.19 38.99 -18.64
CA THR A 45 -2.90 38.56 -17.26
C THR A 45 -3.92 37.54 -16.78
N VAL A 46 -3.54 36.69 -15.83
CA VAL A 46 -4.44 35.78 -15.12
C VAL A 46 -4.42 36.16 -13.63
N SER A 47 -5.58 36.16 -12.97
CA SER A 47 -5.71 36.59 -11.57
C SER A 47 -4.96 35.71 -10.57
N ALA A 48 -4.66 34.47 -10.95
CA ALA A 48 -3.79 33.55 -10.22
C ALA A 48 -2.96 32.75 -11.23
N ASN A 49 -1.84 32.22 -10.74
CA ASN A 49 -0.89 31.45 -11.52
C ASN A 49 -0.56 30.12 -10.83
N THR A 50 -1.44 29.63 -9.97
CA THR A 50 -1.33 28.34 -9.31
C THR A 50 -2.63 27.57 -9.41
N VAL A 51 -2.52 26.25 -9.32
CA VAL A 51 -3.65 25.31 -9.26
C VAL A 51 -3.23 24.15 -8.37
N SER A 52 -4.14 23.65 -7.53
CA SER A 52 -3.87 22.43 -6.77
C SER A 52 -3.85 21.21 -7.71
N GLU A 53 -2.96 20.26 -7.43
CA GLU A 53 -3.02 18.95 -8.07
C GLU A 53 -4.22 18.13 -7.62
N ASN A 54 -4.42 16.97 -8.25
CA ASN A 54 -5.46 15.98 -7.94
C ASN A 54 -6.92 16.48 -8.01
N GLU A 55 -7.11 17.71 -8.50
CA GLU A 55 -8.42 18.36 -8.62
C GLU A 55 -8.84 18.45 -10.10
N ALA A 56 -9.72 17.54 -10.52
CA ALA A 56 -10.21 17.49 -11.90
C ALA A 56 -11.01 18.77 -12.26
N GLY A 57 -10.69 19.39 -13.40
CA GLY A 57 -11.37 20.60 -13.86
C GLY A 57 -11.09 21.84 -13.00
N ALA A 58 -10.03 21.82 -12.18
CA ALA A 58 -9.70 22.90 -11.27
C ALA A 58 -9.62 24.27 -11.96
N THR A 59 -10.19 25.28 -11.32
CA THR A 59 -10.13 26.66 -11.81
C THR A 59 -8.80 27.28 -11.43
N VAL A 60 -8.11 27.85 -12.42
CA VAL A 60 -6.87 28.63 -12.20
C VAL A 60 -7.24 30.04 -11.81
N GLY A 61 -7.98 30.76 -12.66
CA GLY A 61 -8.28 32.16 -12.41
C GLY A 61 -8.98 32.87 -13.57
N THR A 62 -9.19 34.16 -13.41
CA THR A 62 -9.81 35.02 -14.42
C THR A 62 -8.75 35.68 -15.30
N ILE A 63 -8.93 35.62 -16.61
CA ILE A 63 -8.11 36.24 -17.64
C ILE A 63 -8.61 37.67 -17.87
N SER A 64 -7.67 38.62 -17.98
CA SER A 64 -7.95 39.98 -18.42
C SER A 64 -6.92 40.46 -19.44
N ALA A 65 -7.35 41.34 -20.33
CA ALA A 65 -6.50 42.07 -21.27
C ALA A 65 -7.14 43.45 -21.51
N THR A 66 -6.38 44.37 -22.08
CA THR A 66 -6.87 45.71 -22.43
C THR A 66 -6.81 45.92 -23.93
N ASP A 67 -7.91 46.39 -24.51
CA ASP A 67 -7.98 46.79 -25.91
C ASP A 67 -7.85 48.33 -26.03
N PRO A 68 -6.91 48.86 -26.83
CA PRO A 68 -6.73 50.31 -26.98
C PRO A 68 -7.93 51.05 -27.59
N ASN A 69 -8.77 50.34 -28.36
CA ASN A 69 -9.97 50.87 -29.01
C ASN A 69 -11.23 50.70 -28.12
N GLY A 70 -11.13 49.93 -27.03
CA GLY A 70 -12.23 49.63 -26.12
C GLY A 70 -13.12 48.49 -26.63
N ASP A 71 -12.63 47.70 -27.58
CA ASP A 71 -13.37 46.59 -28.15
C ASP A 71 -13.53 45.44 -27.14
N ALA A 72 -14.59 44.64 -27.33
CA ALA A 72 -14.78 43.43 -26.56
C ALA A 72 -13.70 42.39 -26.93
N ILE A 73 -13.17 41.70 -25.93
CA ILE A 73 -12.08 40.73 -26.09
C ILE A 73 -12.62 39.32 -25.88
N THR A 74 -12.26 38.41 -26.78
CA THR A 74 -12.49 36.97 -26.62
C THR A 74 -11.15 36.27 -26.37
N PHE A 75 -11.13 35.31 -25.45
CA PHE A 75 -9.94 34.56 -25.09
C PHE A 75 -10.02 33.12 -25.61
N THR A 76 -8.89 32.60 -26.09
CA THR A 76 -8.74 31.22 -26.55
C THR A 76 -7.38 30.66 -26.10
N THR A 77 -7.28 29.34 -26.03
CA THR A 77 -6.04 28.61 -25.69
C THR A 77 -5.86 27.45 -26.67
N THR A 78 -4.60 27.06 -26.90
CA THR A 78 -4.24 25.87 -27.69
C THR A 78 -3.71 24.74 -26.81
N SER A 79 -3.92 24.83 -25.49
CA SER A 79 -3.50 23.78 -24.56
C SER A 79 -4.42 22.58 -24.61
N ASP A 80 -3.85 21.38 -24.54
CA ASP A 80 -4.59 20.13 -24.43
C ASP A 80 -5.02 19.80 -22.98
N LEU A 81 -4.63 20.62 -22.00
CA LEU A 81 -4.92 20.44 -20.57
C LEU A 81 -5.88 21.50 -20.02
N PHE A 82 -5.92 22.68 -20.65
CA PHE A 82 -6.67 23.84 -20.16
C PHE A 82 -7.73 24.27 -21.15
N GLU A 83 -8.86 24.72 -20.62
CA GLU A 83 -9.93 25.35 -21.39
C GLU A 83 -10.24 26.76 -20.85
N ILE A 84 -10.91 27.55 -21.68
CA ILE A 84 -11.35 28.90 -21.31
C ILE A 84 -12.87 28.97 -21.44
N SER A 85 -13.54 29.21 -20.31
CA SER A 85 -14.98 29.45 -20.24
C SER A 85 -15.24 30.94 -20.01
N GLY A 86 -15.54 31.66 -21.09
CA GLY A 86 -15.66 33.12 -21.07
C GLY A 86 -14.32 33.79 -20.78
N THR A 87 -14.13 34.23 -19.54
CA THR A 87 -12.87 34.80 -19.04
C THR A 87 -12.18 33.91 -18.01
N THR A 88 -12.71 32.73 -17.71
CA THR A 88 -12.14 31.83 -16.70
C THR A 88 -11.19 30.84 -17.36
N LEU A 89 -9.94 30.81 -16.93
CA LEU A 89 -8.99 29.73 -17.23
C LEU A 89 -9.17 28.60 -16.21
N LYS A 90 -9.33 27.38 -16.69
CA LYS A 90 -9.43 26.17 -15.86
C LYS A 90 -8.84 24.96 -16.57
N LEU A 91 -8.59 23.88 -15.84
CA LEU A 91 -8.33 22.58 -16.44
C LEU A 91 -9.58 22.09 -17.17
N ILE A 92 -9.41 21.28 -18.20
CA ILE A 92 -10.52 20.53 -18.80
C ILE A 92 -11.17 19.66 -17.71
N ASP A 93 -12.50 19.48 -17.76
CA ASP A 93 -13.26 18.80 -16.70
C ASP A 93 -12.71 17.43 -16.28
N SER A 94 -12.12 16.67 -17.22
CA SER A 94 -11.54 15.34 -16.96
C SER A 94 -10.04 15.37 -16.64
N VAL A 95 -9.42 16.55 -16.54
CA VAL A 95 -7.98 16.71 -16.33
C VAL A 95 -7.72 17.18 -14.91
N ALA A 96 -6.88 16.42 -14.20
CA ALA A 96 -6.18 16.84 -13.01
C ALA A 96 -4.67 16.89 -13.32
N LEU A 97 -3.93 17.78 -12.66
CA LEU A 97 -2.47 17.81 -12.71
C LEU A 97 -1.91 16.97 -11.56
N ASN A 98 -0.65 16.55 -11.69
CA ASN A 98 0.12 15.82 -10.69
C ASN A 98 1.50 16.50 -10.59
N PHE A 99 1.86 16.90 -9.38
CA PHE A 99 3.04 17.71 -9.06
C PHE A 99 4.32 16.90 -9.25
N GLU A 100 4.35 15.66 -8.78
CA GLU A 100 5.46 14.71 -8.83
C GLU A 100 5.93 14.49 -10.28
N LYS A 101 4.98 14.49 -11.22
CA LYS A 101 5.25 14.35 -12.66
C LYS A 101 5.61 15.68 -13.31
N THR A 102 4.85 16.75 -13.06
CA THR A 102 5.10 18.04 -13.70
C THR A 102 4.65 19.22 -12.82
N PRO A 103 5.59 19.90 -12.12
CA PRO A 103 5.27 20.91 -11.10
C PRO A 103 4.82 22.26 -11.69
N SER A 104 4.87 22.44 -13.02
CA SER A 104 4.36 23.65 -13.66
C SER A 104 3.99 23.41 -15.13
N GLN A 105 2.96 24.10 -15.61
CA GLN A 105 2.48 24.07 -16.98
C GLN A 105 2.63 25.43 -17.65
N SER A 106 3.00 25.45 -18.93
CA SER A 106 2.99 26.67 -19.74
C SER A 106 1.74 26.71 -20.62
N VAL A 107 0.88 27.70 -20.41
CA VAL A 107 -0.40 27.84 -21.10
C VAL A 107 -0.35 29.03 -22.06
N SER A 108 -0.64 28.79 -23.34
CA SER A 108 -0.71 29.84 -24.35
C SER A 108 -2.12 30.43 -24.42
N ILE A 109 -2.25 31.73 -24.15
CA ILE A 109 -3.53 32.45 -24.17
C ILE A 109 -3.51 33.47 -25.29
N THR A 110 -4.53 33.44 -26.16
CA THR A 110 -4.73 34.39 -27.26
C THR A 110 -5.94 35.26 -26.98
N ALA A 111 -5.74 36.58 -26.89
CA ALA A 111 -6.78 37.59 -26.79
C ALA A 111 -7.07 38.18 -28.17
N THR A 112 -8.32 38.14 -28.62
CA THR A 112 -8.76 38.63 -29.93
C THR A 112 -9.83 39.70 -29.77
N ASP A 113 -9.66 40.84 -30.43
CA ASP A 113 -10.65 41.92 -30.45
C ASP A 113 -11.83 41.62 -31.41
N SER A 114 -12.82 42.52 -31.43
CA SER A 114 -13.99 42.39 -32.30
C SER A 114 -13.67 42.56 -33.81
N GLY A 115 -12.53 43.18 -34.13
CA GLY A 115 -12.00 43.37 -35.48
C GLY A 115 -11.11 42.22 -35.99
N GLY A 116 -10.83 41.21 -35.16
CA GLY A 116 -10.02 40.04 -35.47
C GLY A 116 -8.51 40.20 -35.28
N LEU A 117 -8.02 41.29 -34.69
CA LEU A 117 -6.60 41.40 -34.31
C LEU A 117 -6.37 40.69 -32.97
N SER A 118 -5.23 40.03 -32.85
CA SER A 118 -4.93 39.18 -31.69
C SER A 118 -3.52 39.35 -31.15
N THR A 119 -3.37 39.15 -29.84
CA THR A 119 -2.09 38.98 -29.15
C THR A 119 -2.09 37.66 -28.41
N THR A 120 -0.94 36.97 -28.42
CA THR A 120 -0.74 35.72 -27.69
C THR A 120 0.34 35.90 -26.63
N SER A 121 0.12 35.36 -25.44
CA SER A 121 1.12 35.30 -24.38
C SER A 121 1.09 33.92 -23.73
N ASN A 122 2.26 33.44 -23.31
CA ASN A 122 2.35 32.27 -22.46
C ASN A 122 2.29 32.70 -20.99
N VAL A 123 1.58 31.93 -20.19
CA VAL A 123 1.47 32.09 -18.74
C VAL A 123 1.92 30.79 -18.09
N THR A 124 2.81 30.88 -17.11
CA THR A 124 3.20 29.72 -16.30
C THR A 124 2.18 29.53 -15.18
N ILE A 125 1.59 28.34 -15.10
CA ILE A 125 0.75 27.88 -14.01
C ILE A 125 1.57 26.90 -13.17
N ASN A 126 1.83 27.24 -11.91
CA ASN A 126 2.50 26.33 -10.98
C ASN A 126 1.48 25.38 -10.37
N VAL A 127 1.88 24.14 -10.14
CA VAL A 127 1.07 23.15 -9.44
C VAL A 127 1.41 23.24 -7.95
N ASN A 128 0.41 23.30 -7.08
CA ASN A 128 0.64 23.23 -5.64
C ASN A 128 0.72 21.76 -5.23
N ASP A 129 1.84 21.42 -4.62
CA ASP A 129 2.12 20.14 -3.96
C ASP A 129 1.15 19.92 -2.78
N VAL A 130 0.50 18.76 -2.78
CA VAL A 130 -0.32 18.22 -1.70
C VAL A 130 0.37 16.97 -1.15
N LEU A 131 0.36 16.80 0.17
CA LEU A 131 0.89 15.59 0.79
C LEU A 131 0.02 14.37 0.40
N ASP A 132 0.42 13.66 -0.64
CA ASP A 132 -0.24 12.46 -1.16
C ASP A 132 0.73 11.28 -1.39
N THR A 133 2.04 11.55 -1.24
CA THR A 133 3.12 10.60 -1.41
C THR A 133 3.93 10.48 -0.11
N TYR A 134 4.31 9.26 0.26
CA TYR A 134 5.11 8.94 1.44
C TYR A 134 6.59 9.25 1.20
N THR A 135 6.88 10.52 0.94
CA THR A 135 8.24 11.04 0.72
C THR A 135 8.52 12.16 1.72
N PHE A 136 9.57 11.96 2.52
CA PHE A 136 10.04 12.94 3.50
C PHE A 136 11.54 13.13 3.34
N ALA A 137 12.00 14.36 3.51
CA ALA A 137 13.39 14.73 3.34
C ALA A 137 13.86 15.72 4.41
N ASP A 138 15.16 15.66 4.70
CA ASP A 138 15.82 16.61 5.58
C ASP A 138 16.02 17.98 4.90
N ALA A 139 16.60 18.94 5.62
CA ALA A 139 16.86 20.28 5.09
C ALA A 139 17.84 20.32 3.92
N ASP A 140 18.63 19.25 3.72
CA ASP A 140 19.59 19.10 2.62
C ASP A 140 19.00 18.34 1.43
N GLY A 141 17.74 17.87 1.55
CA GLY A 141 17.03 17.12 0.51
C GLY A 141 17.33 15.62 0.50
N ASN A 142 17.98 15.08 1.55
CA ASN A 142 18.17 13.63 1.67
C ASN A 142 16.87 12.99 2.17
N SER A 143 16.49 11.84 1.62
CA SER A 143 15.32 11.11 2.12
C SER A 143 15.53 10.68 3.58
N THR A 144 14.52 10.92 4.40
CA THR A 144 14.48 10.49 5.81
C THR A 144 13.63 9.25 6.02
N VAL A 145 13.04 8.70 4.95
CA VAL A 145 12.19 7.52 4.97
C VAL A 145 13.04 6.25 4.99
N ALA A 146 12.89 5.43 6.04
CA ALA A 146 13.68 4.21 6.20
C ALA A 146 12.90 3.04 6.81
N TYR A 147 12.71 1.98 6.02
CA TYR A 147 12.04 0.74 6.45
C TYR A 147 12.48 -0.51 5.65
N SER A 148 13.70 -0.52 5.12
CA SER A 148 14.13 -1.60 4.21
C SER A 148 14.19 -2.99 4.89
N GLY A 149 14.32 -3.03 6.23
CA GLY A 149 14.22 -4.26 7.00
C GLY A 149 12.83 -4.88 7.03
N GLN A 150 11.78 -4.04 6.94
CA GLN A 150 10.38 -4.45 6.85
C GLN A 150 10.14 -5.04 5.46
N THR A 151 10.60 -4.34 4.41
CA THR A 151 10.53 -4.81 3.02
C THR A 151 11.26 -6.15 2.84
N ALA A 152 12.44 -6.32 3.42
CA ALA A 152 13.18 -7.60 3.39
C ALA A 152 12.39 -8.77 4.00
N ARG A 153 11.69 -8.54 5.11
CA ARG A 153 10.84 -9.57 5.74
C ARG A 153 9.57 -9.82 4.95
N MET A 154 8.99 -8.79 4.36
CA MET A 154 7.88 -8.96 3.42
C MET A 154 8.34 -9.86 2.24
N ALA A 155 9.48 -9.56 1.63
CA ALA A 155 10.07 -10.39 0.58
C ALA A 155 10.26 -11.85 1.03
N LEU A 156 10.82 -12.11 2.22
CA LEU A 156 10.96 -13.46 2.76
C LEU A 156 9.61 -14.20 2.91
N ILE A 157 8.53 -13.51 3.32
CA ILE A 157 7.18 -14.10 3.41
C ILE A 157 6.66 -14.49 2.02
N TYR A 158 6.86 -13.62 1.02
CA TYR A 158 6.42 -13.89 -0.36
C TYR A 158 7.25 -14.98 -1.03
N GLU A 159 8.57 -14.98 -0.83
CA GLU A 159 9.47 -16.02 -1.32
C GLU A 159 9.16 -17.39 -0.71
N LEU A 160 8.92 -17.46 0.60
CA LEU A 160 8.48 -18.69 1.24
C LEU A 160 7.15 -19.19 0.65
N ASN A 161 6.19 -18.28 0.41
CA ASN A 161 4.91 -18.63 -0.18
C ASN A 161 5.05 -19.14 -1.62
N GLN A 162 5.90 -18.50 -2.43
CA GLN A 162 6.24 -18.92 -3.78
C GLN A 162 6.91 -20.30 -3.77
N TYR A 163 7.91 -20.49 -2.93
CA TYR A 163 8.64 -21.74 -2.80
C TYR A 163 7.70 -22.91 -2.47
N ILE A 164 6.84 -22.77 -1.45
CA ILE A 164 5.87 -23.80 -1.08
C ILE A 164 4.91 -24.12 -2.24
N GLY A 165 4.48 -23.08 -2.99
CA GLY A 165 3.48 -23.22 -4.05
C GLY A 165 4.01 -23.75 -5.39
N SER A 166 5.28 -23.50 -5.70
CA SER A 166 5.81 -23.65 -7.07
C SER A 166 7.07 -24.50 -7.15
N GLU A 167 7.90 -24.53 -6.11
CA GLU A 167 9.25 -25.12 -6.17
C GLU A 167 9.41 -26.36 -5.30
N LEU A 168 8.76 -26.42 -4.14
CA LEU A 168 8.89 -27.54 -3.21
C LEU A 168 8.56 -28.89 -3.87
N GLN A 169 7.50 -28.96 -4.67
CA GLN A 169 7.15 -30.17 -5.42
C GLN A 169 8.24 -30.53 -6.45
N THR A 170 8.80 -29.55 -7.14
CA THR A 170 9.89 -29.72 -8.12
C THR A 170 11.17 -30.25 -7.45
N ASP A 171 11.48 -29.76 -6.25
CA ASP A 171 12.62 -30.23 -5.46
C ASP A 171 12.45 -31.69 -5.01
N LEU A 172 11.22 -32.11 -4.68
CA LEU A 172 10.90 -33.50 -4.36
C LEU A 172 11.00 -34.40 -5.61
N GLU A 173 10.45 -33.96 -6.74
CA GLU A 173 10.47 -34.71 -8.01
C GLU A 173 11.87 -34.89 -8.58
N SER A 174 12.72 -33.88 -8.45
CA SER A 174 14.13 -33.94 -8.88
C SER A 174 15.02 -34.74 -7.92
N GLY A 175 14.53 -35.06 -6.72
CA GLY A 175 15.30 -35.71 -5.67
C GLY A 175 16.29 -34.79 -4.97
N ALA A 176 16.13 -33.46 -5.08
CA ALA A 176 16.91 -32.48 -4.34
C ALA A 176 16.62 -32.55 -2.83
N LEU A 177 15.38 -32.86 -2.45
CA LEU A 177 14.95 -33.09 -1.08
C LEU A 177 14.52 -34.53 -0.88
N THR A 178 15.23 -35.27 -0.02
CA THR A 178 15.05 -36.72 0.12
C THR A 178 14.56 -37.17 1.49
N THR A 179 14.28 -36.24 2.41
CA THR A 179 13.79 -36.55 3.76
C THR A 179 12.86 -35.46 4.27
N ARG A 180 11.96 -35.81 5.19
CA ARG A 180 11.18 -34.87 6.00
C ARG A 180 12.01 -33.71 6.57
N GLN A 181 13.17 -34.02 7.15
CA GLN A 181 14.01 -33.00 7.79
C GLN A 181 14.62 -32.04 6.77
N ALA A 182 15.07 -32.53 5.61
CA ALA A 182 15.61 -31.67 4.55
C ALA A 182 14.58 -30.66 4.05
N VAL A 183 13.29 -31.05 4.01
CA VAL A 183 12.19 -30.13 3.67
C VAL A 183 12.03 -29.06 4.73
N ILE A 184 12.01 -29.44 6.02
CA ILE A 184 11.89 -28.48 7.13
C ILE A 184 13.09 -27.52 7.14
N ASP A 185 14.31 -28.03 6.96
CA ASP A 185 15.53 -27.22 6.91
C ASP A 185 15.48 -26.23 5.74
N LYS A 186 14.96 -26.65 4.58
CA LYS A 186 14.77 -25.77 3.43
C LYS A 186 13.70 -24.70 3.68
N LEU A 187 12.58 -25.03 4.33
CA LEU A 187 11.58 -24.03 4.73
C LEU A 187 12.16 -23.04 5.75
N ASN A 188 12.93 -23.53 6.73
CA ASN A 188 13.61 -22.69 7.72
C ASN A 188 14.68 -21.78 7.10
N SER A 189 15.24 -22.11 5.93
CA SER A 189 16.16 -21.20 5.23
C SER A 189 15.53 -19.88 4.76
N PHE A 190 14.20 -19.77 4.76
CA PHE A 190 13.46 -18.52 4.52
C PHE A 190 13.02 -17.84 5.83
N TYR A 191 12.94 -18.59 6.93
CA TYR A 191 12.26 -18.18 8.16
C TYR A 191 13.24 -17.88 9.32
N GLU A 192 14.28 -18.69 9.49
CA GLU A 192 15.26 -18.70 10.59
C GLU A 192 16.69 -18.52 10.06
N ILE A 193 16.98 -17.33 9.55
CA ILE A 193 18.29 -17.03 8.96
C ILE A 193 19.20 -16.46 10.06
N SER A 194 20.17 -17.25 10.50
CA SER A 194 21.18 -16.80 11.47
C SER A 194 22.01 -15.64 10.91
N ALA A 195 22.70 -14.88 11.77
CA ALA A 195 23.58 -13.80 11.30
C ALA A 195 24.71 -14.33 10.41
N GLU A 196 25.28 -15.48 10.78
CA GLU A 196 26.30 -16.16 10.00
C GLU A 196 25.78 -16.62 8.64
N ASP A 197 24.60 -17.24 8.60
CA ASP A 197 24.01 -17.72 7.35
C ASP A 197 23.57 -16.56 6.47
N TYR A 198 23.01 -15.49 7.05
CA TYR A 198 22.62 -14.29 6.30
C TYR A 198 23.83 -13.71 5.56
N ASP A 199 24.98 -13.59 6.22
CA ASP A 199 26.18 -13.08 5.57
C ASP A 199 26.73 -13.99 4.47
N LEU A 200 26.41 -15.29 4.50
CA LEU A 200 26.77 -16.24 3.46
C LEU A 200 25.81 -16.22 2.27
N ILE A 201 24.51 -16.03 2.51
CA ILE A 201 23.48 -16.22 1.49
C ILE A 201 22.91 -14.93 0.93
N ALA A 202 22.95 -13.79 1.64
CA ALA A 202 22.17 -12.61 1.29
C ALA A 202 22.50 -12.03 -0.10
N ASP A 203 23.72 -12.23 -0.60
CA ASP A 203 24.14 -11.79 -1.95
C ASP A 203 23.65 -12.74 -3.07
N THR A 204 23.08 -13.89 -2.71
CA THR A 204 22.67 -14.96 -3.65
C THR A 204 21.25 -15.48 -3.42
N PHE A 205 20.64 -15.16 -2.28
CA PHE A 205 19.25 -15.46 -2.00
C PHE A 205 18.41 -14.61 -2.96
N ALA A 206 17.74 -15.27 -3.89
CA ALA A 206 16.94 -14.61 -4.91
C ALA A 206 15.71 -13.94 -4.30
N VAL A 207 15.45 -12.73 -4.75
CA VAL A 207 14.19 -12.01 -4.56
C VAL A 207 13.58 -11.84 -5.95
N ASP A 208 12.69 -12.75 -6.33
CA ASP A 208 12.11 -12.87 -7.66
C ASP A 208 10.60 -13.19 -7.66
N PHE A 209 9.94 -13.10 -6.50
CA PHE A 209 8.49 -13.24 -6.40
C PHE A 209 7.67 -12.23 -7.24
N ILE A 210 8.34 -11.19 -7.74
CA ILE A 210 7.86 -10.28 -8.77
C ILE A 210 8.92 -10.22 -9.88
N GLU A 211 8.48 -10.25 -11.14
CA GLU A 211 9.36 -10.02 -12.28
C GLU A 211 9.84 -8.56 -12.31
N THR A 212 11.09 -8.34 -12.77
CA THR A 212 11.69 -7.01 -13.00
C THR A 212 11.81 -6.11 -11.76
N LEU A 213 12.12 -6.70 -10.60
CA LEU A 213 12.45 -5.93 -9.39
C LEU A 213 13.81 -5.21 -9.49
N GLU A 214 13.92 -4.06 -8.84
CA GLU A 214 15.22 -3.36 -8.67
C GLU A 214 16.10 -4.14 -7.68
N GLN A 215 15.55 -4.59 -6.55
CA GLN A 215 16.26 -5.43 -5.59
C GLN A 215 15.98 -6.91 -5.88
N THR A 216 17.02 -7.61 -6.32
CA THR A 216 16.98 -9.03 -6.74
C THR A 216 17.60 -9.97 -5.71
N THR A 217 18.17 -9.42 -4.63
CA THR A 217 18.79 -10.18 -3.54
C THR A 217 18.45 -9.59 -2.17
N LEU A 218 18.56 -10.38 -1.09
CA LEU A 218 18.35 -9.88 0.27
C LEU A 218 19.34 -8.79 0.66
N ARG A 219 20.59 -8.83 0.16
CA ARG A 219 21.60 -7.81 0.46
C ARG A 219 21.22 -6.44 -0.07
N GLU A 220 20.58 -6.39 -1.23
CA GLU A 220 20.10 -5.16 -1.86
C GLU A 220 18.95 -4.53 -1.06
N LEU A 221 18.15 -5.34 -0.36
CA LEU A 221 17.11 -4.86 0.57
C LEU A 221 17.68 -4.46 1.94
N SER A 222 18.59 -5.26 2.51
CA SER A 222 19.14 -4.97 3.83
C SER A 222 20.60 -5.40 3.99
N SER A 223 21.43 -4.44 4.40
CA SER A 223 22.84 -4.65 4.70
C SER A 223 23.09 -5.41 6.01
N SER A 224 22.05 -5.61 6.84
CA SER A 224 22.13 -6.32 8.13
C SER A 224 21.15 -7.48 8.14
N GLN A 225 21.42 -8.51 8.96
CA GLN A 225 20.61 -9.73 9.03
C GLN A 225 19.10 -9.43 9.17
N LYS A 226 18.32 -10.13 8.32
CA LYS A 226 16.85 -10.14 8.34
C LYS A 226 16.38 -11.58 8.24
N ASP A 227 15.53 -11.95 9.17
CA ASP A 227 14.79 -13.19 9.22
C ASP A 227 13.37 -12.92 9.71
N LEU A 228 12.53 -13.95 9.68
CA LEU A 228 11.15 -13.87 10.15
C LEU A 228 11.03 -14.25 11.62
N LEU A 229 11.81 -15.23 12.10
CA LEU A 229 11.83 -15.61 13.51
C LEU A 229 12.16 -14.42 14.41
N GLY A 230 13.20 -13.66 14.10
CA GLY A 230 13.60 -12.51 14.91
C GLY A 230 12.52 -11.43 15.09
N LYS A 231 11.45 -11.44 14.27
CA LYS A 231 10.35 -10.48 14.36
C LYS A 231 8.95 -11.09 14.49
N ILE A 232 8.85 -12.40 14.64
CA ILE A 232 7.56 -13.01 14.95
C ILE A 232 7.13 -12.62 16.38
N ALA A 233 5.83 -12.46 16.61
CA ALA A 233 5.27 -12.20 17.93
C ALA A 233 5.81 -13.21 18.96
N GLY A 234 6.34 -12.69 20.07
CA GLY A 234 7.03 -13.43 21.13
C GLY A 234 8.55 -13.47 21.01
N SER A 235 9.14 -13.20 19.84
CA SER A 235 10.60 -13.24 19.67
C SER A 235 11.29 -11.88 19.85
N ASP A 236 10.53 -10.79 19.79
CA ASP A 236 10.99 -9.45 20.18
C ASP A 236 10.48 -9.14 21.59
N GLU A 237 11.35 -9.27 22.60
CA GLU A 237 10.97 -9.18 24.02
C GLU A 237 10.55 -7.78 24.47
N VAL A 238 10.75 -6.76 23.63
CA VAL A 238 10.43 -5.35 23.92
C VAL A 238 9.26 -4.93 23.04
N GLY A 239 8.25 -4.28 23.64
CA GLY A 239 7.12 -3.71 22.89
C GLY A 239 6.12 -4.76 22.41
N GLN A 240 5.54 -5.53 23.33
CA GLN A 240 4.42 -6.44 23.05
C GLN A 240 3.50 -6.56 24.28
N HIS A 241 2.18 -6.54 24.07
CA HIS A 241 1.21 -6.47 25.18
C HIS A 241 0.87 -7.83 25.83
N LYS A 242 1.16 -8.93 25.13
CA LYS A 242 0.91 -10.33 25.57
C LYS A 242 2.22 -11.11 25.68
N ASP A 243 2.26 -12.07 26.60
CA ASP A 243 3.37 -13.01 26.77
C ASP A 243 3.14 -14.25 25.88
N TRP A 244 3.44 -14.09 24.59
CA TRP A 244 3.17 -15.10 23.55
C TRP A 244 3.86 -16.45 23.80
N ASN A 245 4.94 -16.46 24.57
CA ASN A 245 5.72 -17.67 24.86
C ASN A 245 5.32 -18.34 26.18
N ASN A 246 4.32 -17.80 26.88
CA ASN A 246 3.90 -18.28 28.20
C ASN A 246 2.38 -18.45 28.33
N GLY A 247 1.73 -18.79 27.22
CA GLY A 247 0.36 -19.29 27.23
C GLY A 247 -0.71 -18.33 26.72
N ASP A 248 -0.33 -17.11 26.34
CA ASP A 248 -1.30 -16.11 25.84
C ASP A 248 -1.72 -16.34 24.38
N PHE A 249 -0.93 -17.08 23.60
CA PHE A 249 -1.28 -17.38 22.21
C PHE A 249 -2.46 -18.35 22.13
N GLU A 250 -3.47 -17.98 21.36
CA GLU A 250 -4.66 -18.79 21.15
C GLU A 250 -5.20 -18.75 19.72
N GLY A 251 -6.19 -19.59 19.48
CA GLY A 251 -6.86 -19.74 18.20
C GLY A 251 -6.38 -20.94 17.38
N TRP A 252 -5.48 -21.76 17.91
CA TRP A 252 -5.08 -23.06 17.34
C TRP A 252 -4.85 -24.08 18.46
N GLY A 253 -5.66 -25.15 18.48
CA GLY A 253 -5.67 -26.11 19.57
C GLY A 253 -6.13 -25.50 20.90
N THR A 254 -5.64 -26.06 22.00
CA THR A 254 -5.88 -25.50 23.33
C THR A 254 -5.11 -24.18 23.49
N VAL A 255 -5.70 -23.17 24.14
CA VAL A 255 -5.02 -21.92 24.53
C VAL A 255 -3.66 -22.20 25.17
N GLY A 256 -2.62 -21.54 24.68
CA GLY A 256 -1.25 -21.69 25.17
C GLY A 256 -0.55 -23.01 24.83
N SER A 257 -1.16 -23.88 24.00
CA SER A 257 -0.54 -25.16 23.60
C SER A 257 0.58 -25.01 22.57
N THR A 258 0.66 -23.85 21.93
CA THR A 258 1.72 -23.46 21.00
C THR A 258 2.01 -21.97 21.16
N THR A 259 3.05 -21.48 20.50
CA THR A 259 3.39 -20.05 20.37
C THR A 259 3.22 -19.65 18.89
N PRO A 260 3.33 -18.35 18.54
CA PRO A 260 3.34 -17.94 17.14
C PRO A 260 4.42 -18.65 16.33
N HIS A 261 5.66 -18.70 16.84
CA HIS A 261 6.74 -19.49 16.26
C HIS A 261 6.40 -20.99 16.20
N GLY A 262 5.89 -21.55 17.30
CA GLY A 262 5.50 -22.96 17.35
C GLY A 262 4.46 -23.34 16.30
N LEU A 263 3.51 -22.44 15.98
CA LEU A 263 2.50 -22.67 14.96
C LEU A 263 3.11 -22.74 13.55
N VAL A 264 4.08 -21.87 13.23
CA VAL A 264 4.82 -21.95 11.96
C VAL A 264 5.55 -23.31 11.86
N GLN A 265 6.21 -23.74 12.93
CA GLN A 265 6.90 -25.04 12.97
C GLN A 265 5.94 -26.24 12.88
N ILE A 266 4.71 -26.13 13.41
CA ILE A 266 3.65 -27.12 13.19
C ILE A 266 3.31 -27.22 11.71
N TYR A 267 3.11 -26.10 11.02
CA TYR A 267 2.80 -26.09 9.57
C TYR A 267 3.96 -26.63 8.72
N PHE A 268 5.20 -26.25 9.03
CA PHE A 268 6.39 -26.81 8.36
C PHE A 268 6.52 -28.30 8.62
N GLY A 269 6.20 -28.75 9.84
CA GLY A 269 6.12 -30.17 10.19
C GLY A 269 5.13 -30.93 9.33
N MET A 270 3.92 -30.37 9.11
CA MET A 270 2.91 -30.96 8.23
C MET A 270 3.37 -31.04 6.77
N LEU A 271 4.01 -29.99 6.24
CA LEU A 271 4.61 -30.03 4.90
C LEU A 271 5.70 -31.11 4.79
N GLY A 272 6.53 -31.25 5.83
CA GLY A 272 7.52 -32.31 5.92
C GLY A 272 6.90 -33.71 5.95
N ASP A 273 5.79 -33.89 6.65
CA ASP A 273 5.05 -35.15 6.69
C ASP A 273 4.46 -35.48 5.31
N HIS A 274 3.85 -34.51 4.63
CA HIS A 274 3.35 -34.67 3.27
C HIS A 274 4.46 -35.05 2.28
N ALA A 275 5.61 -34.40 2.39
CA ALA A 275 6.79 -34.72 1.58
C ALA A 275 7.31 -36.13 1.86
N GLN A 276 7.27 -36.59 3.11
CA GLN A 276 7.65 -37.96 3.45
C GLN A 276 6.70 -38.98 2.81
N GLU A 277 5.39 -38.73 2.81
CA GLU A 277 4.42 -39.58 2.11
C GLU A 277 4.73 -39.69 0.61
N TRP A 278 5.07 -38.55 -0.04
CA TRP A 278 5.50 -38.53 -1.44
C TRP A 278 6.78 -39.34 -1.67
N ILE A 279 7.81 -39.12 -0.85
CA ILE A 279 9.12 -39.82 -0.94
C ILE A 279 8.93 -41.34 -0.79
N ASP A 280 8.03 -41.76 0.09
CA ASP A 280 7.71 -43.17 0.31
C ASP A 280 6.85 -43.79 -0.81
N GLY A 281 6.39 -42.98 -1.76
CA GLY A 281 5.52 -43.39 -2.87
C GLY A 281 4.06 -43.61 -2.47
N ASN A 282 3.62 -43.00 -1.36
CA ASN A 282 2.25 -43.05 -0.89
C ASN A 282 1.40 -41.98 -1.58
N THR A 283 0.16 -42.34 -1.92
CA THR A 283 -0.83 -41.40 -2.45
C THR A 283 -1.67 -40.82 -1.31
N ARG A 284 -1.74 -39.49 -1.22
CA ARG A 284 -2.62 -38.78 -0.28
C ARG A 284 -3.98 -38.56 -0.93
N MET A 285 -5.04 -38.73 -0.16
CA MET A 285 -6.42 -38.63 -0.64
C MET A 285 -7.21 -37.59 0.14
N ASP A 286 -8.07 -36.84 -0.54
CA ASP A 286 -9.05 -35.97 0.10
C ASP A 286 -10.19 -36.79 0.76
N PHE A 287 -11.08 -36.12 1.48
CA PHE A 287 -12.24 -36.75 2.12
C PHE A 287 -13.30 -37.29 1.14
N ASN A 288 -13.15 -37.05 -0.17
CA ASN A 288 -13.95 -37.60 -1.25
C ASN A 288 -13.24 -38.75 -2.00
N ASN A 289 -12.08 -39.20 -1.49
CA ASN A 289 -11.20 -40.20 -2.09
C ASN A 289 -10.59 -39.80 -3.45
N ASN A 290 -10.45 -38.50 -3.73
CA ASN A 290 -9.66 -38.02 -4.86
C ASN A 290 -8.19 -37.86 -4.44
N GLU A 291 -7.28 -38.09 -5.40
CA GLU A 291 -5.85 -37.91 -5.19
C GLU A 291 -5.50 -36.43 -5.00
N ILE A 292 -4.69 -36.15 -3.98
CA ILE A 292 -4.14 -34.81 -3.71
C ILE A 292 -2.74 -34.72 -4.33
N THR A 293 -2.62 -33.92 -5.38
CA THR A 293 -1.34 -33.72 -6.10
C THR A 293 -0.49 -32.59 -5.52
N GLN A 294 -1.10 -31.63 -4.84
CA GLN A 294 -0.42 -30.45 -4.30
C GLN A 294 0.12 -30.74 -2.91
N ILE A 295 1.43 -30.59 -2.72
CA ILE A 295 2.11 -30.91 -1.45
C ILE A 295 1.59 -30.11 -0.26
N TYR A 296 1.10 -28.90 -0.50
CA TYR A 296 0.63 -27.98 0.53
C TYR A 296 -0.84 -28.18 0.93
N LEU A 297 -1.59 -29.04 0.24
CA LEU A 297 -2.96 -29.39 0.65
C LEU A 297 -2.91 -30.56 1.63
N THR A 298 -3.58 -30.44 2.78
CA THR A 298 -3.78 -31.55 3.74
C THR A 298 -4.87 -32.50 3.24
N THR A 299 -5.15 -33.61 3.94
CA THR A 299 -6.26 -34.52 3.63
C THR A 299 -7.60 -34.07 4.21
N ASP A 300 -7.59 -33.10 5.13
CA ASP A 300 -8.74 -32.60 5.89
C ASP A 300 -9.18 -31.19 5.46
N GLY A 301 -8.81 -30.75 4.26
CA GLY A 301 -9.30 -29.50 3.66
C GLY A 301 -8.56 -28.25 4.13
N ARG A 302 -7.24 -28.29 4.29
CA ARG A 302 -6.42 -27.11 4.61
C ARG A 302 -5.36 -26.89 3.55
N ASP A 303 -5.10 -25.63 3.26
CA ASP A 303 -4.03 -25.15 2.40
C ASP A 303 -2.95 -24.52 3.29
N LEU A 304 -1.88 -25.28 3.51
CA LEU A 304 -0.75 -24.87 4.36
C LEU A 304 -0.01 -23.66 3.79
N LYS A 305 0.01 -23.50 2.45
CA LYS A 305 0.62 -22.34 1.81
C LYS A 305 -0.12 -21.06 2.22
N GLN A 306 -1.46 -21.10 2.24
CA GLN A 306 -2.27 -19.97 2.67
C GLN A 306 -2.17 -19.74 4.18
N LEU A 307 -2.30 -20.78 5.00
CA LEU A 307 -2.18 -20.65 6.46
C LEU A 307 -0.86 -19.99 6.88
N ILE A 308 0.26 -20.48 6.34
CA ILE A 308 1.60 -19.95 6.66
C ILE A 308 1.70 -18.48 6.26
N GLN A 309 1.35 -18.13 5.02
CA GLN A 309 1.52 -16.74 4.55
C GLN A 309 0.60 -15.78 5.30
N LYS A 310 -0.70 -16.09 5.43
CA LYS A 310 -1.66 -15.16 6.06
C LYS A 310 -1.36 -14.97 7.54
N PHE A 311 -0.92 -16.05 8.20
CA PHE A 311 -0.49 -15.98 9.59
C PHE A 311 0.79 -15.14 9.73
N LEU A 312 1.80 -15.30 8.88
CA LEU A 312 3.04 -14.50 8.95
C LEU A 312 2.80 -13.00 8.65
N LEU A 313 1.86 -12.67 7.76
CA LEU A 313 1.44 -11.27 7.57
C LEU A 313 0.84 -10.66 8.85
N GLY A 314 0.27 -11.47 9.73
CA GLY A 314 -0.17 -11.02 11.05
C GLY A 314 0.93 -11.07 12.10
N ALA A 315 1.46 -12.26 12.33
CA ALA A 315 2.39 -12.57 13.41
C ALA A 315 3.74 -11.89 13.26
N VAL A 316 4.13 -11.46 12.06
CA VAL A 316 5.32 -10.63 11.81
C VAL A 316 4.91 -9.21 11.46
N ALA A 317 4.21 -8.98 10.35
CA ALA A 317 4.03 -7.62 9.86
C ALA A 317 3.03 -6.81 10.71
N PHE A 318 1.81 -7.32 10.92
CA PHE A 318 0.82 -6.60 11.71
C PHE A 318 1.19 -6.49 13.19
N SER A 319 1.74 -7.54 13.81
CA SER A 319 2.16 -7.54 15.21
C SER A 319 3.24 -6.49 15.47
N GLN A 320 4.24 -6.43 14.60
CA GLN A 320 5.30 -5.43 14.71
C GLN A 320 4.77 -4.03 14.42
N GLY A 321 3.94 -3.87 13.39
CA GLY A 321 3.32 -2.58 13.10
C GLY A 321 2.49 -2.05 14.28
N ALA A 322 1.55 -2.85 14.77
CA ALA A 322 0.52 -2.43 15.72
C ALA A 322 0.98 -2.41 17.19
N ASP A 323 1.78 -3.39 17.59
CA ASP A 323 2.12 -3.64 19.00
C ASP A 323 3.56 -3.26 19.36
N ASP A 324 4.41 -2.93 18.37
CA ASP A 324 5.79 -2.50 18.59
C ASP A 324 6.05 -1.08 18.06
N TYR A 325 6.00 -0.89 16.74
CA TYR A 325 6.45 0.34 16.07
C TYR A 325 5.47 1.51 16.20
N LEU A 326 4.18 1.24 16.14
CA LEU A 326 3.13 2.25 16.32
C LEU A 326 2.58 2.26 17.76
N ASP A 327 3.12 1.44 18.66
CA ASP A 327 2.67 1.47 20.04
C ASP A 327 3.31 2.61 20.85
N ASN A 328 2.69 2.95 21.97
CA ASN A 328 3.09 4.05 22.84
C ASN A 328 3.08 3.66 24.33
N ASP A 329 3.36 2.40 24.64
CA ASP A 329 3.34 1.88 26.01
C ASP A 329 4.76 1.77 26.64
N THR A 330 5.79 1.61 25.81
CA THR A 330 7.17 1.31 26.23
C THR A 330 8.09 2.52 26.07
N ASP A 331 8.85 2.86 27.11
CA ASP A 331 9.80 3.97 27.08
C ASP A 331 10.84 3.83 25.96
N ASP A 332 11.18 4.95 25.32
CA ASP A 332 12.16 5.05 24.23
C ASP A 332 11.87 4.20 22.97
N LYS A 333 10.67 3.61 22.87
CA LYS A 333 10.25 2.71 21.78
C LYS A 333 8.93 3.17 21.15
N GLY A 334 8.68 2.76 19.91
CA GLY A 334 7.49 3.16 19.15
C GLY A 334 7.29 4.68 19.13
N LEU A 335 6.08 5.14 19.43
CA LEU A 335 5.77 6.57 19.48
C LEU A 335 6.43 7.31 20.66
N ARG A 336 7.05 6.60 21.60
CA ARG A 336 7.80 7.20 22.73
C ARG A 336 9.29 7.38 22.42
N SER A 337 9.74 7.02 21.23
CA SER A 337 11.09 7.34 20.77
C SER A 337 11.30 8.86 20.62
N THR A 338 12.55 9.29 20.76
CA THR A 338 12.92 10.72 20.69
C THR A 338 12.75 11.30 19.28
N ASN A 339 12.23 12.53 19.20
CA ASN A 339 12.20 13.32 17.96
C ASN A 339 13.40 14.30 17.84
N ILE A 340 14.42 14.14 18.67
CA ILE A 340 15.66 14.91 18.58
C ILE A 340 16.58 14.23 17.56
N ALA A 341 17.16 15.04 16.66
CA ALA A 341 18.07 14.55 15.64
C ALA A 341 19.28 13.81 16.24
N GLY A 342 19.50 12.59 15.75
CA GLY A 342 20.62 11.74 16.11
C GLY A 342 21.78 11.84 15.12
N SER A 343 22.50 10.73 14.93
CA SER A 343 23.54 10.61 13.90
C SER A 343 23.04 10.19 12.53
N SER A 344 21.81 9.65 12.46
CA SER A 344 21.13 9.30 11.21
C SER A 344 20.54 10.55 10.55
N VAL A 345 20.17 10.44 9.27
CA VAL A 345 19.43 11.50 8.55
C VAL A 345 18.02 11.74 9.09
N TYR A 346 17.49 10.75 9.83
CA TYR A 346 16.19 10.75 10.49
C TYR A 346 16.33 10.68 12.02
N THR A 347 15.28 11.06 12.75
CA THR A 347 15.13 10.87 14.21
C THR A 347 14.71 9.43 14.54
N ALA A 348 14.83 9.04 15.81
CA ALA A 348 14.38 7.72 16.23
C ALA A 348 12.86 7.56 16.05
N LEU A 349 12.08 8.62 16.32
CA LEU A 349 10.63 8.61 16.12
C LEU A 349 10.22 8.53 14.65
N GLU A 350 10.91 9.25 13.76
CA GLU A 350 10.73 9.10 12.31
C GLU A 350 10.93 7.65 11.87
N HIS A 351 12.02 7.03 12.31
CA HIS A 351 12.33 5.64 11.99
C HIS A 351 11.27 4.66 12.52
N GLN A 352 10.81 4.80 13.78
CA GLN A 352 9.76 3.92 14.30
C GLN A 352 8.47 4.03 13.49
N TRP A 353 8.05 5.25 13.13
CA TRP A 353 6.85 5.45 12.31
C TRP A 353 7.00 4.85 10.90
N ASP A 354 8.17 5.05 10.27
CA ASP A 354 8.51 4.51 8.96
C ASP A 354 8.55 2.97 8.97
N GLU A 355 9.08 2.35 10.03
CA GLU A 355 9.06 0.89 10.20
C GLU A 355 7.63 0.35 10.38
N GLY A 356 6.74 1.10 11.03
CA GLY A 356 5.31 0.77 11.08
C GLY A 356 4.65 0.81 9.70
N PHE A 357 4.92 1.88 8.92
CA PHE A 357 4.45 2.02 7.54
C PHE A 357 4.98 0.90 6.62
N GLY A 358 6.27 0.56 6.73
CA GLY A 358 6.88 -0.50 5.91
C GLY A 358 6.21 -1.87 6.07
N TYR A 359 5.67 -2.18 7.25
CA TYR A 359 4.90 -3.42 7.46
C TYR A 359 3.46 -3.35 6.96
N PHE A 360 2.87 -2.17 6.78
CA PHE A 360 1.58 -2.04 6.09
C PHE A 360 1.72 -2.47 4.63
N GLY A 361 2.89 -2.19 4.04
CA GLY A 361 3.28 -2.68 2.72
C GLY A 361 2.65 -1.90 1.57
N ALA A 362 2.35 -0.62 1.76
CA ALA A 362 1.91 0.25 0.67
C ALA A 362 3.12 0.79 -0.10
N ALA A 363 2.95 1.00 -1.41
CA ALA A 363 3.84 1.83 -2.22
C ALA A 363 3.85 3.27 -1.67
N ARG A 364 4.90 4.04 -1.95
CA ARG A 364 5.00 5.44 -1.46
C ARG A 364 3.99 6.35 -2.15
N ASP A 365 3.60 6.04 -3.37
CA ASP A 365 2.61 6.76 -4.17
C ASP A 365 1.24 6.06 -4.12
N TYR A 366 0.87 5.46 -2.97
CA TYR A 366 -0.32 4.62 -2.84
C TYR A 366 -1.62 5.27 -3.31
N LEU A 367 -1.77 6.58 -3.08
CA LEU A 367 -2.96 7.34 -3.50
C LEU A 367 -3.02 7.57 -5.03
N GLU A 368 -1.95 7.32 -5.78
CA GLU A 368 -2.01 7.32 -7.24
C GLU A 368 -2.75 6.09 -7.79
N TYR A 369 -2.89 5.02 -6.99
CA TYR A 369 -3.53 3.78 -7.43
C TYR A 369 -5.03 3.79 -7.13
N THR A 370 -5.79 3.20 -8.03
CA THR A 370 -7.16 2.76 -7.72
C THR A 370 -7.14 1.45 -6.92
N ASP A 371 -8.22 1.16 -6.18
CA ASP A 371 -8.30 -0.12 -5.47
C ASP A 371 -8.25 -1.33 -6.43
N ASP A 372 -8.78 -1.19 -7.65
CA ASP A 372 -8.68 -2.19 -8.72
C ASP A 372 -7.23 -2.54 -9.07
N GLU A 373 -6.37 -1.52 -9.15
CA GLU A 373 -4.94 -1.65 -9.48
C GLU A 373 -4.19 -2.31 -8.34
N ILE A 374 -4.40 -1.83 -7.10
CA ILE A 374 -3.79 -2.39 -5.88
C ILE A 374 -4.20 -3.86 -5.70
N ALA A 375 -5.47 -4.19 -5.94
CA ALA A 375 -5.99 -5.56 -5.78
C ALA A 375 -5.60 -6.50 -6.93
N ALA A 376 -4.86 -6.02 -7.93
CA ALA A 376 -4.47 -6.75 -9.13
C ALA A 376 -5.67 -7.29 -9.92
N LYS A 377 -6.75 -6.49 -10.06
CA LYS A 377 -7.99 -6.92 -10.72
C LYS A 377 -8.26 -6.21 -12.04
N ASP A 378 -8.09 -4.90 -12.10
CA ASP A 378 -8.29 -4.08 -13.30
C ASP A 378 -7.45 -2.80 -13.20
N GLY A 379 -7.51 -1.92 -14.20
CA GLY A 379 -6.90 -0.59 -14.19
C GLY A 379 -5.88 -0.35 -15.28
N ARG A 380 -5.06 0.70 -15.10
CA ARG A 380 -4.02 1.10 -16.07
C ARG A 380 -2.94 0.03 -16.17
N GLU A 381 -2.47 -0.25 -17.39
CA GLU A 381 -1.49 -1.33 -17.64
C GLU A 381 -0.22 -1.15 -16.82
N GLU A 382 0.24 0.09 -16.70
CA GLU A 382 1.45 0.47 -15.97
C GLU A 382 1.32 0.43 -14.43
N TYR A 383 0.10 0.28 -13.89
CA TYR A 383 -0.19 0.10 -12.45
C TYR A 383 -0.65 -1.32 -12.10
N ARG A 384 -0.71 -2.23 -13.10
CA ARG A 384 -1.27 -3.57 -12.91
C ARG A 384 -0.48 -4.35 -11.87
N SER A 385 -1.20 -5.22 -11.16
CA SER A 385 -0.63 -6.07 -10.12
C SER A 385 -0.09 -5.28 -8.93
N GLY A 386 -0.66 -4.10 -8.65
CA GLY A 386 -0.36 -3.28 -7.48
C GLY A 386 1.05 -2.69 -7.48
N ARG A 387 1.63 -2.42 -8.66
CA ARG A 387 2.98 -1.84 -8.77
C ARG A 387 3.09 -0.89 -9.97
N HIS A 388 3.97 0.10 -9.88
CA HIS A 388 4.22 1.09 -10.93
C HIS A 388 5.68 1.54 -10.90
N ASP A 389 6.35 1.55 -12.06
CA ASP A 389 7.70 2.12 -12.21
C ASP A 389 7.59 3.65 -12.28
N SER A 390 7.45 4.26 -11.09
CA SER A 390 7.16 5.68 -10.93
C SER A 390 8.36 6.55 -11.32
N ASN A 391 9.57 6.01 -11.24
CA ASN A 391 10.80 6.72 -11.60
C ASN A 391 11.22 6.54 -13.09
N GLY A 392 10.66 5.54 -13.78
CA GLY A 392 10.84 5.27 -15.20
C GLY A 392 12.16 4.60 -15.58
N ASP A 393 12.81 3.87 -14.67
CA ASP A 393 14.09 3.20 -14.90
C ASP A 393 13.96 1.77 -15.46
N GLY A 394 12.73 1.26 -15.57
CA GLY A 394 12.39 -0.06 -16.08
C GLY A 394 12.37 -1.17 -15.03
N PHE A 395 12.54 -0.83 -13.75
CA PHE A 395 12.47 -1.76 -12.63
C PHE A 395 11.39 -1.32 -11.64
N PHE A 396 10.93 -2.25 -10.80
CA PHE A 396 10.05 -1.94 -9.67
C PHE A 396 10.84 -1.97 -8.37
N ASP A 397 10.93 -0.83 -7.69
CA ASP A 397 11.55 -0.71 -6.37
C ASP A 397 10.62 -1.28 -5.29
N LEU A 398 11.02 -2.37 -4.62
CA LEU A 398 10.23 -2.95 -3.53
C LEU A 398 10.08 -2.00 -2.33
N MET A 399 10.93 -0.98 -2.22
CA MET A 399 10.88 -0.01 -1.15
C MET A 399 9.98 1.18 -1.45
N SER A 400 9.52 1.37 -2.70
CA SER A 400 8.72 2.57 -3.03
C SER A 400 7.59 2.37 -4.03
N GLU A 401 7.61 1.33 -4.85
CA GLU A 401 6.79 1.22 -6.06
C GLU A 401 5.86 0.00 -6.06
N VAL A 402 5.84 -0.79 -4.97
CA VAL A 402 5.12 -2.06 -4.91
C VAL A 402 4.20 -2.14 -3.70
N ASN A 403 2.94 -2.49 -3.93
CA ASN A 403 1.96 -2.79 -2.89
C ASN A 403 1.97 -4.27 -2.53
N LEU A 404 2.18 -4.57 -1.25
CA LEU A 404 2.29 -5.91 -0.69
C LEU A 404 1.51 -6.04 0.62
N GLY A 405 1.18 -7.29 0.94
CA GLY A 405 0.70 -7.65 2.26
C GLY A 405 -0.68 -7.05 2.53
N ASN A 406 -0.82 -6.36 3.66
CA ASN A 406 -2.11 -5.90 4.16
C ASN A 406 -2.67 -4.70 3.38
N SER A 407 -1.83 -3.84 2.80
CA SER A 407 -2.29 -2.77 1.88
C SER A 407 -3.16 -3.35 0.77
N THR A 408 -2.72 -4.45 0.14
CA THR A 408 -3.48 -5.10 -0.94
C THR A 408 -4.82 -5.68 -0.49
N ASN A 409 -4.94 -6.05 0.79
CA ASN A 409 -6.19 -6.58 1.34
C ASN A 409 -7.18 -5.46 1.65
N ALA A 410 -6.72 -4.28 2.08
CA ALA A 410 -7.55 -3.09 2.20
C ALA A 410 -8.25 -2.79 0.86
N ALA A 411 -7.49 -2.71 -0.24
CA ALA A 411 -8.05 -2.46 -1.57
C ALA A 411 -9.06 -3.53 -2.00
N LYS A 412 -8.79 -4.82 -1.76
CA LYS A 412 -9.74 -5.89 -2.08
C LYS A 412 -11.08 -5.71 -1.36
N ARG A 413 -11.06 -5.19 -0.12
CA ARG A 413 -12.28 -4.99 0.67
C ARG A 413 -13.04 -3.73 0.26
N ASP A 414 -12.33 -2.67 -0.10
CA ASP A 414 -12.92 -1.44 -0.65
C ASP A 414 -13.59 -1.71 -2.01
N ARG A 415 -12.92 -2.46 -2.90
CA ARG A 415 -13.56 -2.96 -4.13
C ARG A 415 -14.86 -3.71 -3.89
N GLY A 416 -14.88 -4.56 -2.86
CA GLY A 416 -16.05 -5.36 -2.50
C GLY A 416 -17.27 -4.53 -2.10
N THR A 417 -17.07 -3.26 -1.73
CA THR A 417 -18.16 -2.34 -1.35
C THR A 417 -18.34 -1.15 -2.29
N SER A 418 -17.49 -0.99 -3.31
CA SER A 418 -17.46 0.15 -4.24
C SER A 418 -18.81 0.54 -4.87
N ALA A 419 -19.73 -0.42 -5.06
CA ALA A 419 -21.06 -0.19 -5.63
C ALA A 419 -22.18 -0.04 -4.57
N LEU A 420 -21.86 -0.12 -3.28
CA LEU A 420 -22.81 -0.07 -2.17
C LEU A 420 -23.12 1.38 -1.76
N THR A 421 -24.08 1.55 -0.86
CA THR A 421 -24.54 2.90 -0.44
C THR A 421 -23.45 3.70 0.25
N ASN A 422 -22.67 3.05 1.12
CA ASN A 422 -21.60 3.64 1.92
C ASN A 422 -20.31 2.84 1.71
N PRO A 423 -19.63 2.94 0.56
CA PRO A 423 -18.41 2.16 0.31
C PRO A 423 -17.38 2.39 1.41
N THR A 424 -16.62 1.34 1.73
CA THR A 424 -15.44 1.44 2.57
C THR A 424 -14.28 2.06 1.79
N ASP A 425 -13.36 2.67 2.53
CA ASP A 425 -12.14 3.28 1.99
C ASP A 425 -11.00 3.06 3.00
N PHE A 426 -10.69 1.80 3.26
CA PHE A 426 -9.62 1.37 4.16
C PHE A 426 -8.24 1.76 3.61
N THR A 427 -8.07 1.74 2.29
CA THR A 427 -6.83 2.15 1.61
C THR A 427 -6.49 3.60 1.92
N SER A 428 -7.34 4.54 1.53
CA SER A 428 -7.05 5.97 1.70
C SER A 428 -7.07 6.37 3.17
N ALA A 429 -7.95 5.80 3.99
CA ALA A 429 -8.03 6.16 5.41
C ALA A 429 -6.75 5.81 6.17
N ALA A 430 -6.21 4.59 6.00
CA ALA A 430 -4.98 4.19 6.66
C ALA A 430 -3.77 4.98 6.13
N PHE A 431 -3.66 5.15 4.81
CA PHE A 431 -2.51 5.80 4.20
C PHE A 431 -2.44 7.30 4.49
N ASN A 432 -3.57 8.02 4.44
CA ASN A 432 -3.61 9.42 4.83
C ASN A 432 -3.20 9.62 6.29
N ALA A 433 -3.58 8.71 7.19
CA ALA A 433 -3.16 8.77 8.57
C ALA A 433 -1.64 8.53 8.75
N PHE A 434 -1.07 7.59 7.98
CA PHE A 434 0.39 7.43 7.90
C PHE A 434 1.11 8.71 7.45
N LEU A 435 0.61 9.35 6.38
CA LEU A 435 1.15 10.62 5.88
C LEU A 435 1.06 11.73 6.94
N ASN A 436 -0.12 11.91 7.55
CA ASN A 436 -0.37 12.95 8.53
C ASN A 436 0.47 12.76 9.80
N GLY A 437 0.57 11.54 10.32
CA GLY A 437 1.41 11.24 11.47
C GLY A 437 2.90 11.49 11.18
N ARG A 438 3.38 11.05 10.00
CA ARG A 438 4.76 11.30 9.59
C ARG A 438 5.05 12.78 9.40
N LYS A 439 4.07 13.55 8.90
CA LYS A 439 4.13 15.02 8.81
C LYS A 439 4.21 15.68 10.19
N ILE A 440 3.41 15.24 11.17
CA ILE A 440 3.48 15.77 12.54
C ILE A 440 4.90 15.62 13.11
N ILE A 441 5.52 14.46 12.90
CA ILE A 441 6.89 14.19 13.36
C ILE A 441 7.89 15.12 12.64
N ASN A 442 7.81 15.19 11.31
CA ASN A 442 8.71 15.96 10.45
C ASN A 442 8.62 17.48 10.66
N ASP A 443 7.43 18.02 10.89
CA ASP A 443 7.22 19.45 11.13
C ASP A 443 7.83 19.93 12.47
N ASN A 444 8.21 19.00 13.37
CA ASN A 444 8.66 19.27 14.74
C ASN A 444 10.06 18.75 15.06
N ILE A 445 10.88 18.52 14.03
CA ILE A 445 12.26 18.06 14.17
C ILE A 445 13.09 19.06 15.00
N GLY A 446 13.95 18.53 15.88
CA GLY A 446 14.85 19.33 16.72
C GLY A 446 14.31 19.62 18.12
N SER A 447 13.12 19.13 18.44
CA SER A 447 12.54 19.12 19.80
C SER A 447 11.70 17.87 20.02
N GLU A 448 11.53 17.48 21.27
CA GLU A 448 10.48 16.50 21.60
C GLU A 448 9.10 17.07 21.32
N LEU A 449 8.17 16.19 20.93
CA LEU A 449 6.78 16.58 20.69
C LEU A 449 6.14 17.11 21.98
N THR A 450 5.37 18.19 21.87
CA THR A 450 4.52 18.65 22.98
C THR A 450 3.41 17.63 23.26
N THR A 451 2.75 17.73 24.41
CA THR A 451 1.60 16.87 24.74
C THR A 451 0.50 16.95 23.68
N GLU A 452 0.22 18.14 23.14
CA GLU A 452 -0.78 18.33 22.09
C GLU A 452 -0.36 17.66 20.77
N GLN A 453 0.92 17.77 20.40
CA GLN A 453 1.46 17.14 19.19
C GLN A 453 1.49 15.62 19.30
N MET A 454 1.88 15.09 20.46
CA MET A 454 1.85 13.66 20.73
C MET A 454 0.41 13.13 20.70
N ASN A 455 -0.55 13.86 21.27
CA ASN A 455 -1.96 13.47 21.19
C ASN A 455 -2.47 13.46 19.74
N ALA A 456 -2.03 14.40 18.90
CA ALA A 456 -2.36 14.39 17.48
C ALA A 456 -1.72 13.20 16.75
N LEU A 457 -0.44 12.89 17.02
CA LEU A 457 0.23 11.72 16.47
C LEU A 457 -0.46 10.41 16.87
N VAL A 458 -0.85 10.29 18.13
CA VAL A 458 -1.60 9.13 18.64
C VAL A 458 -2.97 9.02 17.96
N ALA A 459 -3.65 10.14 17.67
CA ALA A 459 -4.91 10.10 16.94
C ALA A 459 -4.74 9.58 15.51
N GLU A 460 -3.69 10.00 14.79
CA GLU A 460 -3.38 9.43 13.47
C GLU A 460 -3.02 7.95 13.57
N ARG A 461 -2.26 7.55 14.59
CA ARG A 461 -1.97 6.13 14.84
C ARG A 461 -3.22 5.31 15.07
N ASP A 462 -4.16 5.80 15.88
CA ASP A 462 -5.40 5.08 16.17
C ASP A 462 -6.21 4.86 14.87
N ILE A 463 -6.21 5.84 13.96
CA ILE A 463 -6.81 5.71 12.61
C ILE A 463 -6.07 4.63 11.80
N VAL A 464 -4.74 4.65 11.75
CA VAL A 464 -3.94 3.62 11.07
C VAL A 464 -4.33 2.22 11.53
N LEU A 465 -4.32 1.97 12.85
CA LEU A 465 -4.59 0.65 13.40
C LEU A 465 -6.05 0.23 13.24
N GLU A 466 -6.99 1.17 13.36
CA GLU A 466 -8.42 0.91 13.14
C GLU A 466 -8.66 0.39 11.72
N TYR A 467 -8.16 1.10 10.69
CA TYR A 467 -8.43 0.74 9.30
C TYR A 467 -7.57 -0.43 8.82
N TRP A 468 -6.35 -0.57 9.32
CA TRP A 468 -5.53 -1.77 9.07
C TRP A 468 -6.22 -3.01 9.64
N GLU A 469 -6.64 -3.01 10.90
CA GLU A 469 -7.30 -4.19 11.48
C GLU A 469 -8.69 -4.45 10.88
N LYS A 470 -9.46 -3.39 10.57
CA LYS A 470 -10.73 -3.53 9.82
C LYS A 470 -10.52 -4.21 8.47
N SER A 471 -9.44 -3.91 7.75
CA SER A 471 -9.14 -4.59 6.49
C SER A 471 -8.89 -6.09 6.68
N ILE A 472 -8.20 -6.49 7.75
CA ILE A 472 -7.97 -7.90 8.11
C ILE A 472 -9.30 -8.56 8.46
N SER A 473 -10.09 -7.96 9.36
CA SER A 473 -11.36 -8.49 9.82
C SER A 473 -12.40 -8.62 8.69
N ALA A 474 -12.51 -7.61 7.82
CA ALA A 474 -13.34 -7.67 6.62
C ALA A 474 -12.88 -8.78 5.65
N THR A 475 -11.57 -9.05 5.58
CA THR A 475 -11.02 -10.17 4.82
C THR A 475 -11.41 -11.52 5.43
N VAL A 476 -11.44 -11.63 6.77
CA VAL A 476 -11.98 -12.82 7.44
C VAL A 476 -13.46 -13.01 7.13
N VAL A 477 -14.27 -11.94 7.14
CA VAL A 477 -15.70 -12.00 6.76
C VAL A 477 -15.89 -12.49 5.33
N HIS A 478 -15.13 -11.95 4.37
CA HIS A 478 -15.11 -12.42 2.98
C HIS A 478 -14.88 -13.93 2.90
N TYR A 479 -13.84 -14.43 3.58
CA TYR A 479 -13.53 -15.86 3.53
C TYR A 479 -14.46 -16.75 4.35
N ILE A 480 -15.18 -16.22 5.36
CA ILE A 480 -16.32 -16.93 5.94
C ILE A 480 -17.39 -17.15 4.86
N ASN A 481 -17.70 -16.13 4.07
CA ASN A 481 -18.73 -16.22 3.02
C ASN A 481 -18.32 -17.19 1.92
N ASP A 482 -17.08 -17.12 1.44
CA ASP A 482 -16.56 -18.06 0.44
C ASP A 482 -16.52 -19.50 0.98
N THR A 483 -16.06 -19.70 2.22
CA THR A 483 -16.05 -21.03 2.86
C THR A 483 -17.47 -21.59 2.98
N LEU A 484 -18.46 -20.77 3.36
CA LEU A 484 -19.86 -21.19 3.40
C LEU A 484 -20.36 -21.61 2.02
N ALA A 485 -20.03 -20.86 0.97
CA ALA A 485 -20.38 -21.19 -0.41
C ALA A 485 -19.76 -22.52 -0.86
N ASP A 486 -18.48 -22.77 -0.55
CA ASP A 486 -17.80 -24.03 -0.84
C ASP A 486 -18.45 -25.22 -0.11
N LEU A 487 -18.80 -25.02 1.17
CA LEU A 487 -19.48 -26.03 1.97
C LEU A 487 -20.93 -26.28 1.49
N ASP A 488 -21.60 -25.31 0.88
CA ASP A 488 -22.90 -25.48 0.23
C ASP A 488 -22.80 -26.28 -1.08
N ALA A 489 -21.65 -26.20 -1.76
CA ALA A 489 -21.38 -26.98 -2.96
C ALA A 489 -21.07 -28.46 -2.67
N LEU A 490 -20.77 -28.85 -1.42
CA LEU A 490 -20.41 -30.24 -1.04
C LEU A 490 -21.42 -31.28 -1.60
N GLY A 491 -20.89 -32.31 -2.25
CA GLY A 491 -21.69 -33.38 -2.86
C GLY A 491 -22.35 -33.02 -4.20
N THR A 492 -22.11 -31.81 -4.72
CA THR A 492 -22.52 -31.38 -6.06
C THR A 492 -21.36 -31.43 -7.06
N ASN A 493 -21.64 -31.22 -8.35
CA ASN A 493 -20.61 -31.12 -9.39
C ASN A 493 -19.81 -29.81 -9.32
N ASP A 494 -20.31 -28.81 -8.58
CA ASP A 494 -19.68 -27.50 -8.46
C ASP A 494 -18.65 -27.47 -7.32
N PHE A 495 -18.57 -28.53 -6.50
CA PHE A 495 -17.60 -28.62 -5.41
C PHE A 495 -16.17 -28.71 -5.93
N ASN A 496 -15.30 -27.87 -5.37
CA ASN A 496 -13.85 -27.93 -5.58
C ASN A 496 -13.13 -28.03 -4.23
N TYR A 497 -12.39 -29.11 -4.03
CA TYR A 497 -11.62 -29.35 -2.82
C TYR A 497 -10.56 -28.27 -2.57
N ALA A 498 -9.86 -27.85 -3.62
CA ALA A 498 -8.81 -26.85 -3.51
C ALA A 498 -9.37 -25.47 -3.14
N ASP A 499 -10.57 -25.13 -3.61
CA ASP A 499 -11.23 -23.87 -3.27
C ASP A 499 -11.63 -23.85 -1.79
N LEU A 500 -12.30 -24.91 -1.30
CA LEU A 500 -12.61 -25.04 0.15
C LEU A 500 -11.34 -24.95 1.00
N ALA A 501 -10.30 -25.70 0.63
CA ALA A 501 -9.06 -25.74 1.39
C ALA A 501 -8.39 -24.36 1.46
N LYS A 502 -8.38 -23.65 0.34
CA LYS A 502 -7.85 -22.29 0.22
C LYS A 502 -8.68 -21.29 1.03
N HIS A 503 -9.98 -21.18 0.79
CA HIS A 503 -10.82 -20.17 1.44
C HIS A 503 -10.88 -20.38 2.96
N TRP A 504 -11.00 -21.63 3.42
CA TRP A 504 -10.97 -21.92 4.86
C TRP A 504 -9.63 -21.52 5.49
N SER A 505 -8.53 -21.75 4.79
CA SER A 505 -7.18 -21.46 5.26
C SER A 505 -6.85 -19.96 5.24
N GLU A 506 -7.36 -19.21 4.26
CA GLU A 506 -7.28 -17.75 4.26
C GLU A 506 -8.16 -17.17 5.39
N MET A 507 -9.37 -17.68 5.62
CA MET A 507 -10.24 -17.31 6.75
C MET A 507 -9.50 -17.49 8.08
N LYS A 508 -9.01 -18.71 8.35
CA LYS A 508 -8.35 -19.04 9.62
C LYS A 508 -7.04 -18.28 9.80
N GLY A 509 -6.23 -18.21 8.74
CA GLY A 509 -4.94 -17.52 8.76
C GLY A 509 -5.05 -16.03 9.08
N PHE A 510 -6.03 -15.33 8.50
CA PHE A 510 -6.29 -13.93 8.85
C PHE A 510 -6.96 -13.76 10.22
N ALA A 511 -7.85 -14.66 10.63
CA ALA A 511 -8.52 -14.58 11.93
C ALA A 511 -7.52 -14.62 13.10
N LEU A 512 -6.48 -15.46 12.99
CA LEU A 512 -5.39 -15.54 13.97
C LEU A 512 -4.66 -14.21 14.19
N ASN A 513 -4.74 -13.28 13.25
CA ASN A 513 -4.01 -12.02 13.30
C ASN A 513 -4.69 -10.99 14.23
N LEU A 514 -5.98 -11.17 14.52
CA LEU A 514 -6.79 -10.22 15.30
C LEU A 514 -6.43 -10.18 16.80
N GLN A 515 -5.48 -11.01 17.25
CA GLN A 515 -4.96 -10.95 18.62
C GLN A 515 -3.74 -10.02 18.75
N PHE A 516 -3.11 -9.60 17.65
CA PHE A 516 -1.81 -8.91 17.67
C PHE A 516 -1.89 -7.38 17.77
N ASN A 517 -3.07 -6.81 18.05
CA ASN A 517 -3.22 -5.38 18.30
C ASN A 517 -3.75 -5.16 19.71
N ARG A 518 -2.97 -4.51 20.58
CA ARG A 518 -3.36 -4.12 21.94
C ARG A 518 -4.63 -3.26 21.97
N LEU A 519 -4.88 -2.51 20.89
CA LEU A 519 -6.03 -1.61 20.74
C LEU A 519 -7.17 -2.24 19.94
N SER A 520 -7.16 -3.57 19.74
CA SER A 520 -8.21 -4.26 18.99
C SER A 520 -9.59 -4.01 19.59
N PRO A 521 -10.62 -3.71 18.76
CA PRO A 521 -11.99 -3.66 19.21
C PRO A 521 -12.59 -5.06 19.49
N LEU A 522 -11.91 -6.14 19.05
CA LEU A 522 -12.30 -7.51 19.33
C LEU A 522 -11.76 -7.94 20.71
N SER A 523 -12.63 -7.97 21.72
CA SER A 523 -12.24 -8.46 23.06
C SER A 523 -11.73 -9.90 23.04
N ASP A 524 -10.82 -10.26 23.95
CA ASP A 524 -10.28 -11.62 24.10
C ASP A 524 -11.39 -12.69 24.18
N ALA A 525 -12.48 -12.44 24.94
CA ALA A 525 -13.59 -13.38 25.03
C ALA A 525 -14.28 -13.65 23.68
N ASN A 526 -14.44 -12.61 22.86
CA ASN A 526 -14.98 -12.73 21.51
C ASN A 526 -13.98 -13.39 20.57
N TYR A 527 -12.68 -13.13 20.73
CA TYR A 527 -11.62 -13.81 19.98
C TYR A 527 -11.62 -15.31 20.27
N THR A 528 -11.61 -15.72 21.55
CA THR A 528 -11.72 -17.14 21.94
C THR A 528 -12.98 -17.77 21.35
N GLN A 529 -14.13 -17.08 21.43
CA GLN A 529 -15.38 -17.58 20.86
C GLN A 529 -15.30 -17.73 19.33
N LEU A 530 -14.73 -16.75 18.63
CA LEU A 530 -14.53 -16.76 17.18
C LEU A 530 -13.78 -18.02 16.75
N HIS A 531 -12.64 -18.31 17.38
CA HIS A 531 -11.82 -19.47 17.03
C HIS A 531 -12.45 -20.81 17.40
N ASN A 532 -13.21 -20.87 18.50
CA ASN A 532 -13.99 -22.07 18.85
C ASN A 532 -15.04 -22.41 17.78
N LEU A 533 -15.69 -21.38 17.20
CA LEU A 533 -16.68 -21.55 16.13
C LEU A 533 -16.02 -21.94 14.80
N MET A 534 -14.83 -21.38 14.49
CA MET A 534 -14.10 -21.68 13.24
C MET A 534 -13.42 -23.05 13.21
N GLN A 535 -13.08 -23.62 14.38
CA GLN A 535 -12.29 -24.85 14.52
C GLN A 535 -10.91 -24.78 13.83
N ASP A 536 -10.15 -25.88 13.84
CA ASP A 536 -8.78 -25.96 13.28
C ASP A 536 -8.69 -26.73 11.96
N ALA A 537 -9.83 -27.14 11.41
CA ALA A 537 -10.03 -27.65 10.05
C ALA A 537 -11.51 -27.47 9.65
N PRO A 538 -11.88 -27.45 8.35
CA PRO A 538 -13.28 -27.42 7.96
C PRO A 538 -14.00 -28.71 8.39
N VAL A 539 -15.23 -28.56 8.87
CA VAL A 539 -16.10 -29.71 9.18
C VAL A 539 -16.97 -30.01 7.97
N VAL A 540 -16.76 -31.18 7.36
CA VAL A 540 -17.47 -31.60 6.13
C VAL A 540 -18.42 -32.78 6.33
N SER A 541 -18.31 -33.47 7.47
CA SER A 541 -19.16 -34.62 7.80
C SER A 541 -19.09 -34.95 9.30
N PRO A 542 -20.06 -35.70 9.85
CA PRO A 542 -21.36 -36.05 9.28
C PRO A 542 -22.24 -34.81 9.03
N GLN A 543 -23.35 -34.96 8.28
CA GLN A 543 -24.21 -33.84 7.87
C GLN A 543 -24.67 -32.96 9.05
N GLN A 544 -24.97 -33.55 10.20
CA GLN A 544 -25.37 -32.80 11.40
C GLN A 544 -24.28 -31.84 11.88
N ASP A 545 -23.01 -32.27 11.83
CA ASP A 545 -21.88 -31.49 12.30
C ASP A 545 -21.53 -30.42 11.26
N LEU A 546 -21.68 -30.71 9.96
CA LEU A 546 -21.59 -29.73 8.87
C LEU A 546 -22.65 -28.63 9.01
N ASP A 547 -23.92 -28.98 9.26
CA ASP A 547 -25.01 -28.00 9.43
C ASP A 547 -24.75 -27.09 10.63
N GLN A 548 -24.27 -27.65 11.75
CA GLN A 548 -23.89 -26.87 12.93
C GLN A 548 -22.69 -25.97 12.62
N TYR A 549 -21.67 -26.48 11.93
CA TYR A 549 -20.49 -25.72 11.58
C TYR A 549 -20.80 -24.51 10.70
N LYS A 550 -21.70 -24.65 9.71
CA LYS A 550 -22.19 -23.51 8.92
C LYS A 550 -22.88 -22.45 9.79
N ALA A 551 -23.70 -22.87 10.75
CA ALA A 551 -24.33 -21.94 11.70
C ALA A 551 -23.30 -21.26 12.63
N ASP A 552 -22.25 -21.98 13.01
CA ASP A 552 -21.15 -21.47 13.82
C ASP A 552 -20.34 -20.42 13.05
N LEU A 553 -20.04 -20.65 11.76
CA LEU A 553 -19.39 -19.67 10.88
C LEU A 553 -20.23 -18.40 10.70
N LEU A 554 -21.55 -18.52 10.56
CA LEU A 554 -22.44 -17.34 10.53
C LEU A 554 -22.42 -16.57 11.87
N THR A 555 -22.28 -17.27 12.99
CA THR A 555 -22.13 -16.65 14.31
C THR A 555 -20.78 -15.95 14.44
N ALA A 556 -19.70 -16.58 13.97
CA ALA A 556 -18.36 -15.99 13.89
C ALA A 556 -18.37 -14.69 13.07
N ARG A 557 -19.04 -14.70 11.91
CA ARG A 557 -19.25 -13.51 11.06
C ARG A 557 -19.96 -12.38 11.83
N GLY A 558 -20.98 -12.71 12.61
CA GLY A 558 -21.72 -11.75 13.44
C GLY A 558 -20.89 -11.13 14.58
N ILE A 559 -19.95 -11.89 15.15
CA ILE A 559 -18.98 -11.37 16.14
C ILE A 559 -18.13 -10.28 15.52
N LEU A 560 -17.55 -10.55 14.33
CA LEU A 560 -16.72 -9.58 13.61
C LEU A 560 -17.53 -8.36 13.19
N GLN A 561 -18.73 -8.55 12.65
CA GLN A 561 -19.63 -7.44 12.31
C GLN A 561 -19.85 -6.50 13.50
N THR A 562 -20.12 -7.07 14.68
CA THR A 562 -20.40 -6.28 15.88
C THR A 562 -19.15 -5.58 16.41
N ALA A 563 -18.02 -6.29 16.48
CA ALA A 563 -16.78 -5.75 17.04
C ALA A 563 -16.25 -4.56 16.22
N TYR A 564 -16.30 -4.64 14.89
CA TYR A 564 -15.74 -3.62 14.00
C TYR A 564 -16.78 -2.63 13.46
N GLY A 565 -18.06 -2.79 13.85
CA GLY A 565 -19.15 -1.90 13.44
C GLY A 565 -19.44 -1.94 11.93
N PHE A 566 -19.27 -3.10 11.29
CA PHE A 566 -19.51 -3.24 9.85
C PHE A 566 -21.00 -3.15 9.51
N GLU A 567 -21.31 -2.47 8.40
CA GLU A 567 -22.67 -2.44 7.87
C GLU A 567 -23.10 -3.84 7.41
N ALA A 568 -24.37 -4.18 7.62
CA ALA A 568 -24.89 -5.50 7.23
C ALA A 568 -24.75 -5.74 5.73
N GLU A 569 -24.96 -4.71 4.90
CA GLU A 569 -24.78 -4.79 3.46
C GLU A 569 -23.34 -5.14 3.08
N HIS A 570 -22.34 -4.62 3.80
CA HIS A 570 -20.94 -4.95 3.54
C HIS A 570 -20.64 -6.41 3.88
N VAL A 571 -21.10 -6.85 5.06
CA VAL A 571 -20.89 -8.23 5.55
C VAL A 571 -21.52 -9.29 4.65
N GLU A 572 -22.63 -8.96 3.98
CA GLU A 572 -23.29 -9.86 3.02
C GLU A 572 -22.64 -9.88 1.64
N ASN A 573 -21.98 -8.78 1.21
CA ASN A 573 -21.41 -8.63 -0.14
C ASN A 573 -19.90 -8.86 -0.23
N TRP A 574 -19.18 -8.76 0.88
CA TRP A 574 -17.78 -9.20 0.95
C TRP A 574 -17.70 -10.68 0.70
#